data_AF-A0A9Q0Z6D0-F1
#
_entry.id   AF-A0A9Q0Z6D0-F1
#
_cell.length_a   1.000
_cell.length_b   1.000
_cell.length_c   1.000
_cell.angle_alpha   90.00
_cell.angle_beta   90.00
_cell.angle_gamma   90.00
#
_symmetry.space_group_name_H-M   'P 1'
#
loop_
_entity.id
_entity.type
_entity.pdbx_description
1 polymer ?
#
loop_
_entity_poly.entity_id
_entity_poly.type
_entity_poly.pdbx_seq_one_letter_code
_entity_poly.pdbx_strand_id
1 'polypeptide(L)'
;MHLLSVGSMGYWREGLLHLSTPIVMGGLLFYTLWAGYLGWQWRRVRTTQNEISELKRQVKPTPVTPEGTPVEAAPSPVELKIQQLTEERKELIKGSYRDRHFNAGSILLGFGVFEAIGGGVNTWLRTGKLFPGPHLFAGAGITVLWAAAAALVPAMQKGNETARNLHIALNAINVVLFLWQIPTGIDIVFKVFEFTKWP
;
A
#
# COMPACT_ATOMS: atom_id res chain seq x y z
N MET A 1 -4.77 1.97 45.61
CA MET A 1 -5.62 2.25 44.44
C MET A 1 -6.45 1.00 44.21
N HIS A 2 -7.78 1.12 44.37
CA HIS A 2 -8.70 -0.02 44.52
C HIS A 2 -8.70 -0.95 43.30
N LEU A 3 -8.49 -2.24 43.57
CA LEU A 3 -8.82 -3.35 42.66
C LEU A 3 -10.34 -3.37 42.49
N LEU A 4 -10.82 -2.88 41.34
CA LEU A 4 -12.16 -3.22 40.88
C LEU A 4 -12.15 -4.73 40.57
N SER A 5 -12.99 -5.48 41.27
CA SER A 5 -13.27 -6.88 40.95
C SER A 5 -13.83 -6.91 39.53
N VAL A 6 -12.99 -7.34 38.58
CA VAL A 6 -13.40 -7.56 37.19
C VAL A 6 -14.29 -8.80 37.21
N GLY A 7 -15.60 -8.63 37.06
CA GLY A 7 -16.54 -9.76 36.95
C GLY A 7 -16.28 -10.59 35.70
N SER A 8 -16.90 -11.78 35.58
CA SER A 8 -16.77 -12.68 34.41
C SER A 8 -16.95 -11.98 33.06
N MET A 9 -17.83 -10.98 32.98
CA MET A 9 -18.07 -10.16 31.78
C MET A 9 -16.91 -9.20 31.43
N GLY A 10 -16.11 -8.80 32.42
CA GLY A 10 -14.87 -8.04 32.22
C GLY A 10 -13.73 -8.91 31.71
N TYR A 11 -13.64 -10.18 32.14
CA TYR A 11 -12.68 -11.14 31.60
C TYR A 11 -12.94 -11.45 30.12
N TRP A 12 -14.20 -11.61 29.71
CA TRP A 12 -14.57 -11.74 28.29
C TRP A 12 -14.16 -10.52 27.47
N ARG A 13 -14.41 -9.30 27.98
CA ARG A 13 -14.04 -8.05 27.29
C ARG A 13 -12.53 -7.89 27.16
N GLU A 14 -11.75 -8.20 28.18
CA GLU A 14 -10.29 -8.08 28.14
C GLU A 14 -9.65 -9.10 27.18
N GLY A 15 -10.12 -10.35 27.17
CA GLY A 15 -9.67 -11.37 26.21
C GLY A 15 -9.97 -11.01 24.75
N LEU A 16 -11.17 -10.50 24.47
CA LEU A 16 -11.55 -10.02 23.12
C LEU A 16 -10.73 -8.80 22.67
N LEU A 17 -10.37 -7.91 23.60
CA LEU A 17 -9.51 -6.76 23.32
C LEU A 17 -8.06 -7.17 23.00
N HIS A 18 -7.62 -8.38 23.34
CA HIS A 18 -6.30 -8.88 22.93
C HIS A 18 -6.26 -9.39 21.48
N LEU A 19 -7.42 -9.75 20.92
CA LEU A 19 -7.54 -10.22 19.53
C LEU A 19 -7.80 -9.09 18.53
N SER A 20 -8.10 -7.87 18.99
CA SER A 20 -8.32 -6.73 18.09
C SER A 20 -7.07 -6.36 17.29
N THR A 21 -5.90 -6.33 17.91
CA THR A 21 -4.64 -5.96 17.24
C THR A 21 -4.28 -6.94 16.10
N PRO A 22 -4.31 -8.28 16.28
CA PRO A 22 -4.13 -9.21 15.16
C PRO A 22 -5.10 -9.00 13.99
N ILE A 23 -6.38 -8.72 14.28
CA ILE A 23 -7.39 -8.44 13.24
C ILE A 23 -7.06 -7.15 12.50
N VAL A 24 -6.72 -6.09 13.24
CA VAL A 24 -6.29 -4.80 12.68
C VAL A 24 -5.06 -4.96 11.80
N MET A 25 -4.06 -5.72 12.25
CA MET A 25 -2.83 -6.00 11.49
C MET A 25 -3.11 -6.77 10.20
N GLY A 26 -4.01 -7.77 10.23
CA GLY A 26 -4.48 -8.45 9.03
C GLY A 26 -5.15 -7.48 8.05
N GLY A 27 -6.05 -6.62 8.56
CA GLY A 27 -6.69 -5.58 7.76
C GLY A 27 -5.70 -4.59 7.14
N LEU A 28 -4.71 -4.14 7.90
CA LEU A 28 -3.63 -3.26 7.45
C LEU A 28 -2.78 -3.90 6.35
N LEU A 29 -2.47 -5.19 6.44
CA LEU A 29 -1.76 -5.92 5.37
C LEU A 29 -2.58 -5.92 4.07
N PHE A 30 -3.86 -6.32 4.11
CA PHE A 30 -4.71 -6.30 2.92
C PHE A 30 -4.86 -4.89 2.34
N TYR A 31 -5.03 -3.89 3.20
CA TYR A 31 -5.14 -2.50 2.77
C TYR A 31 -3.82 -1.97 2.18
N THR A 32 -2.67 -2.41 2.68
CA THR A 32 -1.35 -2.11 2.10
C THR A 32 -1.22 -2.69 0.70
N LEU A 33 -1.61 -3.95 0.50
CA LEU A 33 -1.60 -4.59 -0.82
C LEU A 33 -2.54 -3.87 -1.80
N TRP A 34 -3.73 -3.49 -1.33
CA TRP A 34 -4.67 -2.69 -2.12
C TRP A 34 -4.10 -1.32 -2.49
N ALA A 35 -3.48 -0.60 -1.56
CA ALA A 35 -2.81 0.66 -1.84
C ALA A 35 -1.67 0.48 -2.86
N GLY A 36 -0.92 -0.62 -2.76
CA GLY A 36 0.09 -1.02 -3.75
C GLY A 36 -0.49 -1.22 -5.15
N TYR A 37 -1.64 -1.91 -5.26
CA TYR A 37 -2.37 -2.06 -6.52
C TYR A 37 -2.78 -0.70 -7.12
N LEU A 38 -3.35 0.20 -6.31
CA LEU A 38 -3.71 1.55 -6.78
C LEU A 38 -2.49 2.33 -7.30
N GLY A 39 -1.35 2.22 -6.59
CA GLY A 39 -0.08 2.84 -7.00
C GLY A 39 0.45 2.26 -8.32
N TRP A 40 0.30 0.95 -8.51
CA TRP A 40 0.64 0.27 -9.77
C TRP A 40 -0.22 0.76 -10.94
N GLN A 41 -1.55 0.86 -10.76
CA GLN A 41 -2.45 1.39 -11.79
C GLN A 41 -2.10 2.84 -12.16
N TRP A 42 -1.76 3.68 -11.16
CA TRP A 42 -1.28 5.03 -11.43
C TRP A 42 0.05 5.06 -12.19
N ARG A 43 0.98 4.14 -11.89
CA ARG A 43 2.21 3.98 -12.68
C ARG A 43 1.87 3.60 -14.13
N ARG A 44 0.92 2.68 -14.34
CA ARG A 44 0.51 2.22 -15.68
C ARG A 44 0.01 3.37 -16.55
N VAL A 45 -0.80 4.29 -16.02
CA VAL A 45 -1.25 5.50 -16.75
C VAL A 45 -0.09 6.27 -17.41
N ARG A 46 1.04 6.39 -16.70
CA ARG A 46 2.22 7.13 -17.16
C ARG A 46 3.05 6.31 -18.14
N THR A 47 3.30 5.04 -17.84
CA THR A 47 4.12 4.17 -18.70
C THR A 47 3.42 3.89 -20.03
N THR A 48 2.10 3.71 -20.03
CA THR A 48 1.31 3.55 -21.25
C THR A 48 1.40 4.79 -22.15
N GLN A 49 1.44 6.00 -21.58
CA GLN A 49 1.67 7.22 -22.36
C GLN A 49 3.06 7.22 -23.02
N ASN A 50 4.09 6.77 -22.31
CA ASN A 50 5.45 6.68 -22.86
C ASN A 50 5.52 5.68 -24.01
N GLU A 51 4.89 4.51 -23.85
CA GLU A 51 4.77 3.48 -24.90
C GLU A 51 4.07 4.04 -26.15
N ILE A 52 2.94 4.75 -25.98
CA ILE A 52 2.23 5.39 -27.10
C ILE A 52 3.13 6.39 -27.82
N SER A 53 3.82 7.25 -27.08
CA SER A 53 4.70 8.28 -27.65
C SER A 53 5.85 7.66 -28.46
N GLU A 54 6.42 6.56 -27.97
CA GLU A 54 7.50 5.85 -28.66
C GLU A 54 7.00 5.14 -29.91
N LEU A 55 5.85 4.46 -29.85
CA LEU A 55 5.25 3.81 -31.02
C LEU A 55 4.87 4.82 -32.10
N LYS A 56 4.37 6.01 -31.72
CA LYS A 56 4.05 7.08 -32.68
C LYS A 56 5.26 7.56 -33.47
N ARG A 57 6.48 7.47 -32.92
CA ARG A 57 7.72 7.81 -33.63
C ARG A 57 8.09 6.77 -34.70
N GLN A 58 7.54 5.56 -34.59
CA GLN A 58 7.80 4.45 -35.53
C GLN A 58 6.79 4.42 -36.69
N VAL A 59 5.68 5.18 -36.58
CA VAL A 59 4.67 5.28 -37.64
C VAL A 59 5.25 6.10 -38.80
N LYS A 60 5.39 5.46 -39.97
CA LYS A 60 5.76 6.16 -41.20
C LYS A 60 4.60 7.03 -41.69
N PRO A 61 4.86 8.19 -42.31
CA PRO A 61 3.81 9.01 -42.90
C PRO A 61 2.96 8.20 -43.88
N THR A 62 1.64 8.38 -43.83
CA THR A 62 0.72 7.75 -44.78
C THR A 62 1.05 8.23 -46.20
N PRO A 63 1.25 7.31 -47.16
CA PRO A 63 1.40 7.69 -48.57
C PRO A 63 0.18 8.48 -49.04
N VAL A 64 0.42 9.65 -49.63
CA VAL A 64 -0.61 10.47 -50.29
C VAL A 64 -0.56 10.24 -51.80
N THR A 65 -1.72 10.25 -52.44
CA THR A 65 -1.82 10.28 -53.91
C THR A 65 -1.31 11.64 -54.45
N PRO A 66 -1.04 11.76 -55.76
CA PRO A 66 -0.66 13.05 -56.39
C PRO A 66 -1.68 14.18 -56.16
N GLU A 67 -2.92 13.84 -55.85
CA GLU A 67 -4.02 14.76 -55.55
C GLU A 67 -4.14 15.09 -54.05
N GLY A 68 -3.24 14.57 -53.21
CA GLY A 68 -3.20 14.84 -51.77
C GLY A 68 -4.20 14.02 -50.95
N THR A 69 -4.89 13.03 -51.55
CA THR A 69 -5.75 12.11 -50.81
C THR A 69 -4.92 11.03 -50.12
N PRO A 70 -5.10 10.80 -48.80
CA PRO A 70 -4.48 9.66 -48.12
C PRO A 70 -4.93 8.35 -48.77
N VAL A 71 -3.98 7.47 -49.11
CA VAL A 71 -4.33 6.13 -49.58
C VAL A 71 -4.98 5.38 -48.41
N GLU A 72 -6.23 4.94 -48.57
CA GLU A 72 -6.98 4.20 -47.55
C GLU A 72 -6.39 2.79 -47.40
N ALA A 73 -5.40 2.66 -46.50
CA ALA A 73 -4.76 1.41 -46.16
C ALA A 73 -5.24 0.92 -44.79
N ALA A 74 -5.40 -0.39 -44.62
CA ALA A 74 -5.71 -0.98 -43.32
C ALA A 74 -4.64 -0.57 -42.29
N PRO A 75 -5.04 -0.24 -41.04
CA PRO A 75 -4.10 0.21 -40.02
C PRO A 75 -3.04 -0.87 -39.75
N SER A 76 -1.79 -0.45 -39.76
CA SER A 76 -0.63 -1.29 -39.46
C SER A 76 -0.71 -1.87 -38.03
N PRO A 77 0.01 -2.96 -37.74
CA PRO A 77 0.06 -3.52 -36.38
C PRO A 77 0.48 -2.51 -35.30
N VAL A 78 1.34 -1.55 -35.66
CA VAL A 78 1.78 -0.45 -34.76
C VAL A 78 0.63 0.51 -34.48
N GLU A 79 -0.15 0.88 -35.49
CA GLU A 79 -1.32 1.76 -35.32
C GLU A 79 -2.41 1.09 -34.49
N LEU A 80 -2.67 -0.21 -34.71
CA LEU A 80 -3.58 -0.99 -33.87
C LEU A 80 -3.11 -1.03 -32.42
N LYS A 81 -1.81 -1.18 -32.17
CA LYS A 81 -1.26 -1.17 -30.81
C LYS A 81 -1.40 0.21 -30.16
N ILE A 82 -1.17 1.28 -30.90
CA ILE A 82 -1.37 2.66 -30.43
C ILE A 82 -2.85 2.88 -30.04
N GLN A 83 -3.79 2.42 -30.86
CA GLN A 83 -5.22 2.50 -30.57
C GLN A 83 -5.56 1.73 -29.29
N GLN A 84 -5.12 0.47 -29.17
CA GLN A 84 -5.34 -0.35 -27.97
C GLN A 84 -4.80 0.31 -26.70
N LEU A 85 -3.55 0.79 -26.71
CA LEU A 85 -2.95 1.46 -25.55
C LEU A 85 -3.63 2.80 -25.24
N THR A 86 -4.15 3.48 -26.26
CA THR A 86 -4.90 4.73 -26.08
C THR A 86 -6.21 4.45 -25.36
N GLU A 87 -6.95 3.41 -25.74
CA GLU A 87 -8.16 3.00 -25.03
C GLU A 87 -7.85 2.48 -23.63
N GLU A 88 -6.82 1.65 -23.44
CA GLU A 88 -6.35 1.21 -22.12
C GLU A 88 -6.07 2.42 -21.22
N ARG A 89 -5.35 3.42 -21.72
CA ARG A 89 -5.03 4.64 -20.96
C ARG A 89 -6.28 5.44 -20.60
N LYS A 90 -7.26 5.54 -21.50
CA LYS A 90 -8.54 6.22 -21.22
C LYS A 90 -9.25 5.55 -20.06
N GLU A 91 -9.34 4.22 -20.06
CA GLU A 91 -9.94 3.46 -18.96
C GLU A 91 -9.17 3.63 -17.65
N LEU A 92 -7.83 3.59 -17.70
CA LEU A 92 -7.00 3.80 -16.52
C LEU A 92 -7.19 5.20 -15.91
N ILE A 93 -7.36 6.24 -16.74
CA ILE A 93 -7.59 7.62 -16.27
C ILE A 93 -8.93 7.73 -15.54
N LYS A 94 -9.99 7.07 -16.04
CA LYS A 94 -11.31 7.06 -15.40
C LYS A 94 -11.27 6.48 -13.98
N GLY A 95 -10.30 5.61 -13.68
CA GLY A 95 -10.15 4.98 -12.37
C GLY A 95 -9.64 5.89 -11.24
N SER A 96 -9.20 7.12 -11.54
CA SER A 96 -8.72 8.11 -10.56
C SER A 96 -7.65 7.57 -9.59
N TYR A 97 -6.79 6.68 -10.09
CA TYR A 97 -5.86 5.89 -9.26
C TYR A 97 -4.85 6.73 -8.49
N ARG A 98 -4.48 7.92 -9.00
CA ARG A 98 -3.60 8.86 -8.29
C ARG A 98 -4.19 9.27 -6.95
N ASP A 99 -5.43 9.77 -6.98
CA ASP A 99 -6.07 10.34 -5.79
C ASP A 99 -6.50 9.22 -4.84
N ARG A 100 -6.95 8.08 -5.38
CA ARG A 100 -7.26 6.89 -4.57
C ARG A 100 -6.03 6.34 -3.87
N HIS A 101 -4.89 6.24 -4.57
CA HIS A 101 -3.64 5.79 -3.96
C HIS A 101 -3.16 6.77 -2.89
N PHE A 102 -3.24 8.08 -3.16
CA PHE A 102 -2.87 9.10 -2.18
C PHE A 102 -3.75 8.99 -0.92
N ASN A 103 -5.08 8.94 -1.07
CA ASN A 103 -6.00 8.81 0.05
C ASN A 103 -5.80 7.51 0.83
N ALA A 104 -5.63 6.38 0.13
CA ALA A 104 -5.34 5.10 0.76
C ALA A 104 -4.02 5.15 1.55
N GLY A 105 -2.96 5.73 0.96
CA GLY A 105 -1.68 5.94 1.63
C GLY A 105 -1.79 6.84 2.86
N SER A 106 -2.56 7.92 2.80
CA SER A 106 -2.79 8.82 3.94
C SER A 106 -3.54 8.14 5.08
N ILE A 107 -4.56 7.34 4.77
CA ILE A 107 -5.31 6.55 5.77
C ILE A 107 -4.38 5.52 6.42
N LEU A 108 -3.62 4.78 5.60
CA LEU A 108 -2.67 3.79 6.08
C LEU A 108 -1.62 4.43 7.01
N LEU A 109 -1.04 5.56 6.60
CA LEU A 109 -0.06 6.29 7.39
C LEU A 109 -0.65 6.74 8.72
N GLY A 110 -1.81 7.42 8.70
CA GLY A 110 -2.44 7.91 9.92
C GLY A 110 -2.80 6.77 10.87
N PHE A 111 -3.68 5.87 10.41
CA PHE A 111 -4.21 4.80 11.25
C PHE A 111 -3.12 3.80 11.68
N GLY A 112 -2.22 3.44 10.77
CA GLY A 112 -1.13 2.51 11.07
C GLY A 112 -0.12 3.07 12.08
N VAL A 113 0.21 4.37 12.02
CA VAL A 113 1.06 5.01 13.04
C VAL A 113 0.36 5.04 14.40
N PHE A 114 -0.93 5.38 14.45
CA PHE A 114 -1.70 5.35 15.68
C PHE A 114 -1.73 3.95 16.32
N GLU A 115 -1.92 2.90 15.54
CA GLU A 115 -1.90 1.52 16.06
C GLU A 115 -0.50 1.13 16.56
N ALA A 116 0.56 1.45 15.81
CA ALA A 116 1.93 1.12 16.18
C ALA A 116 2.35 1.77 17.51
N ILE A 117 2.03 3.06 17.69
CA ILE A 117 2.30 3.78 18.93
C ILE A 117 1.35 3.33 20.04
N GLY A 118 0.05 3.23 19.74
CA GLY A 118 -1.01 2.84 20.66
C GLY A 118 -0.79 1.46 21.26
N GLY A 119 -0.36 0.47 20.47
CA GLY A 119 -0.02 -0.87 20.93
C GLY A 119 1.12 -0.87 21.96
N GLY A 120 2.17 -0.07 21.71
CA GLY A 120 3.26 0.13 22.65
C GLY A 120 2.81 0.80 23.96
N VAL A 121 2.07 1.91 23.86
CA VAL A 121 1.55 2.64 25.02
C VAL A 121 0.61 1.75 25.84
N ASN A 122 -0.31 1.03 25.21
CA ASN A 122 -1.22 0.10 25.87
C ASN A 122 -0.47 -0.99 26.63
N THR A 123 0.58 -1.56 26.03
CA THR A 123 1.44 -2.57 26.68
C THR A 123 2.12 -2.00 27.92
N TRP A 124 2.67 -0.79 27.81
CA TRP A 124 3.33 -0.13 28.93
C TRP A 124 2.35 0.20 30.07
N LEU A 125 1.16 0.74 29.75
CA LEU A 125 0.14 1.05 30.74
C LEU A 125 -0.34 -0.19 31.51
N ARG A 126 -0.42 -1.35 30.84
CA ARG A 126 -0.87 -2.60 31.46
C ARG A 126 0.19 -3.30 32.30
N THR A 127 1.46 -3.21 31.90
CA THR A 127 2.51 -4.09 32.43
C THR A 127 3.67 -3.34 33.10
N GLY A 128 3.69 -2.01 32.99
CA GLY A 128 4.78 -1.15 33.46
C GLY A 128 6.07 -1.23 32.63
N LYS A 129 6.10 -2.01 31.54
CA LYS A 129 7.28 -2.18 30.67
C LYS A 129 6.88 -2.50 29.23
N LEU A 130 7.85 -2.43 28.32
CA LEU A 130 7.73 -2.94 26.95
C LEU A 130 8.39 -4.32 26.85
N PHE A 131 7.93 -5.12 25.88
CA PHE A 131 8.52 -6.42 25.55
C PHE A 131 9.17 -6.34 24.15
N PRO A 132 10.39 -5.77 24.04
CA PRO A 132 11.07 -5.67 22.75
C PRO A 132 11.35 -7.06 22.18
N GLY A 133 11.07 -7.23 20.89
CA GLY A 133 11.26 -8.48 20.17
C GLY A 133 11.07 -8.26 18.65
N PRO A 134 11.30 -9.30 17.83
CA PRO A 134 11.30 -9.16 16.37
C PRO A 134 10.04 -8.49 15.80
N HIS A 135 8.85 -8.85 16.31
CA HIS A 135 7.58 -8.27 15.86
C HIS A 135 7.50 -6.75 16.15
N LEU A 136 7.87 -6.33 17.36
CA LEU A 136 7.86 -4.93 17.77
C LEU A 136 8.86 -4.11 16.94
N PHE A 137 10.08 -4.63 16.74
CA PHE A 137 11.09 -3.93 15.94
C PHE A 137 10.70 -3.86 14.45
N ALA A 138 10.09 -4.90 13.91
CA ALA A 138 9.54 -4.87 12.56
C ALA A 138 8.43 -3.81 12.43
N GLY A 139 7.52 -3.71 13.41
CA GLY A 139 6.47 -2.69 13.43
C GLY A 139 7.02 -1.26 13.50
N ALA A 140 8.03 -1.03 14.33
CA ALA A 140 8.74 0.25 14.37
C ALA A 140 9.42 0.56 13.01
N GLY A 141 10.06 -0.43 12.39
CA GLY A 141 10.66 -0.30 11.07
C GLY A 141 9.64 0.07 9.99
N ILE A 142 8.48 -0.60 9.96
CA ILE A 142 7.38 -0.28 9.04
C ILE A 142 6.92 1.17 9.20
N THR A 143 6.79 1.65 10.44
CA THR A 143 6.40 3.02 10.75
C THR A 143 7.39 4.03 10.16
N VAL A 144 8.70 3.79 10.31
CA VAL A 144 9.75 4.62 9.73
C VAL A 144 9.70 4.59 8.19
N LEU A 145 9.54 3.41 7.61
CA LEU A 145 9.47 3.24 6.16
C LEU A 145 8.25 3.94 5.55
N TRP A 146 7.08 3.90 6.21
CA TRP A 146 5.91 4.69 5.80
C TRP A 146 6.19 6.19 5.83
N ALA A 147 6.77 6.70 6.91
CA ALA A 147 7.12 8.12 7.03
C ALA A 147 8.11 8.54 5.93
N ALA A 148 9.16 7.75 5.70
CA ALA A 148 10.15 7.98 4.65
C ALA A 148 9.52 7.95 3.25
N ALA A 149 8.65 6.97 2.97
CA ALA A 149 7.95 6.87 1.70
C ALA A 149 7.01 8.06 1.46
N ALA A 150 6.29 8.51 2.50
CA ALA A 150 5.42 9.68 2.42
C ALA A 150 6.20 10.98 2.19
N ALA A 151 7.38 11.12 2.80
CA ALA A 151 8.24 12.29 2.64
C ALA A 151 8.74 12.49 1.19
N LEU A 152 8.73 11.43 0.36
CA LEU A 152 9.13 11.51 -1.05
C LEU A 152 8.04 12.11 -1.96
N VAL A 153 6.79 12.21 -1.48
CA VAL A 153 5.63 12.63 -2.29
C VAL A 153 5.82 13.99 -2.98
N PRO A 154 6.32 15.05 -2.32
CA PRO A 154 6.54 16.34 -2.98
C PRO A 154 7.49 16.25 -4.18
N ALA A 155 8.57 15.46 -4.08
CA ALA A 155 9.50 15.25 -5.19
C ALA A 155 8.87 14.41 -6.31
N MET A 156 8.11 13.37 -5.97
CA MET A 156 7.41 12.53 -6.94
C MET A 156 6.37 13.31 -7.75
N GLN A 157 5.63 14.22 -7.10
CA GLN A 157 4.65 15.09 -7.75
C GLN A 157 5.31 16.04 -8.75
N LYS A 158 6.57 16.43 -8.51
CA LYS A 158 7.40 17.24 -9.42
C LYS A 158 8.08 16.45 -10.55
N GLY A 159 7.77 15.16 -10.72
CA GLY A 159 8.34 14.38 -11.83
C GLY A 159 9.58 13.56 -11.50
N ASN A 160 10.09 13.59 -10.26
CA ASN A 160 11.35 12.92 -9.93
C ASN A 160 11.21 11.38 -9.93
N GLU A 161 11.84 10.70 -10.90
CA GLU A 161 11.79 9.23 -11.02
C GLU A 161 12.60 8.50 -9.94
N THR A 162 13.71 9.07 -9.45
CA THR A 162 14.46 8.49 -8.33
C THR A 162 13.60 8.43 -7.07
N ALA A 163 12.86 9.50 -6.76
CA ALA A 163 11.93 9.53 -5.63
C ALA A 163 10.80 8.49 -5.80
N ARG A 164 10.30 8.30 -7.03
CA ARG A 164 9.27 7.31 -7.33
C ARG A 164 9.78 5.88 -7.12
N ASN A 165 10.96 5.57 -7.61
CA ASN A 165 11.56 4.24 -7.46
C ASN A 165 11.92 3.96 -6.01
N LEU A 166 12.44 4.96 -5.28
CA LEU A 166 12.72 4.82 -3.84
C LEU A 166 11.43 4.61 -3.03
N HIS A 167 10.36 5.36 -3.31
CA HIS A 167 9.06 5.14 -2.68
C HIS A 167 8.53 3.73 -2.91
N ILE A 168 8.67 3.19 -4.13
CA ILE A 168 8.28 1.81 -4.45
C ILE A 168 9.15 0.80 -3.68
N ALA A 169 10.47 0.99 -3.64
CA ALA A 169 11.39 0.10 -2.94
C ALA A 169 11.11 0.05 -1.43
N LEU A 170 10.93 1.21 -0.79
CA LEU A 170 10.58 1.31 0.63
C LEU A 170 9.27 0.56 0.94
N ASN A 171 8.26 0.70 0.07
CA ASN A 171 6.98 0.03 0.27
C ASN A 171 7.01 -1.46 -0.08
N ALA A 172 7.88 -1.91 -0.99
CA ALA A 172 8.12 -3.33 -1.21
C ALA A 172 8.72 -3.98 0.05
N ILE A 173 9.68 -3.30 0.70
CA ILE A 173 10.23 -3.74 1.99
C ILE A 173 9.13 -3.75 3.07
N ASN A 174 8.26 -2.73 3.11
CA ASN A 174 7.11 -2.74 4.03
C ASN A 174 6.24 -3.99 3.87
N VAL A 175 5.88 -4.36 2.64
CA VAL A 175 5.08 -5.56 2.38
C VAL A 175 5.78 -6.81 2.89
N VAL A 176 7.09 -6.95 2.63
CA VAL A 176 7.89 -8.09 3.13
C VAL A 176 7.87 -8.13 4.67
N LEU A 177 8.04 -6.99 5.34
CA LEU A 177 7.98 -6.91 6.79
C LEU A 177 6.59 -7.25 7.35
N PHE A 178 5.51 -6.80 6.70
CA PHE A 178 4.15 -7.20 7.08
C PHE A 178 3.94 -8.71 6.95
N LEU A 179 4.40 -9.32 5.85
CA LEU A 179 4.30 -10.76 5.66
C LEU A 179 5.11 -11.52 6.71
N TRP A 180 6.29 -11.03 7.07
CA TRP A 180 7.11 -11.60 8.14
C TRP A 180 6.47 -11.43 9.54
N GLN A 181 5.63 -10.41 9.72
CA GLN A 181 4.90 -10.23 10.97
C GLN A 181 3.77 -11.24 11.18
N ILE A 182 3.33 -11.96 10.14
CA ILE A 182 2.29 -12.99 10.27
C ILE A 182 2.71 -14.11 11.25
N PRO A 183 3.81 -14.86 11.02
CA PRO A 183 4.21 -15.93 11.94
C PRO A 183 4.53 -15.40 13.34
N THR A 184 5.25 -14.28 13.44
CA THR A 184 5.61 -13.71 14.76
C THR A 184 4.40 -13.17 15.52
N GLY A 185 3.36 -12.70 14.82
CA GLY A 185 2.09 -12.30 15.41
C GLY A 185 1.27 -13.48 15.91
N ILE A 186 1.26 -14.60 15.18
CA ILE A 186 0.62 -15.85 15.61
C ILE A 186 1.27 -16.36 16.91
N ASP A 187 2.60 -16.33 17.02
CA ASP A 187 3.31 -16.70 18.25
C ASP A 187 2.88 -15.83 19.45
N ILE A 188 2.64 -14.53 19.22
CA ILE A 188 2.14 -13.62 20.26
C ILE A 188 0.71 -13.99 20.65
N VAL A 189 -0.15 -14.29 19.68
CA VAL A 189 -1.54 -14.74 19.95
C VAL A 189 -1.54 -16.01 20.79
N PHE A 190 -0.69 -16.99 20.49
CA PHE A 190 -0.58 -18.20 21.32
C PHE A 190 -0.11 -17.90 22.75
N LYS A 191 0.85 -17.00 22.94
CA LYS A 191 1.25 -16.55 24.29
C LYS A 191 0.10 -15.84 25.01
N VAL A 192 -0.72 -15.05 24.30
CA VAL A 192 -1.92 -14.45 24.89
C VAL A 192 -2.88 -15.55 25.37
N PHE A 193 -3.13 -16.58 24.56
CA PHE A 193 -3.99 -17.70 24.99
C PHE A 193 -3.43 -18.45 26.20
N GLU A 194 -2.10 -18.65 26.26
CA GLU A 194 -1.41 -19.32 27.36
C GLU A 194 -1.50 -18.54 28.68
N PHE A 195 -1.27 -17.22 28.64
CA PHE A 195 -1.16 -16.38 29.85
C PHE A 195 -2.45 -15.64 30.24
N THR A 196 -3.47 -15.61 29.38
CA THR A 196 -4.76 -15.00 29.69
C THR A 196 -5.63 -15.99 30.46
N LYS A 197 -6.19 -15.55 31.58
CA LYS A 197 -7.22 -16.32 32.29
C LYS A 197 -8.55 -16.15 31.54
N TRP A 198 -8.95 -17.20 30.83
CA TRP A 198 -10.25 -17.25 30.16
C TRP A 198 -11.34 -17.62 31.18
N PRO A 199 -12.54 -17.03 31.06
CA PRO A 199 -13.71 -17.41 31.86
C PRO A 199 -14.22 -18.83 31.55
#